data_AF-A0A961ZAD7-F1
#
_entry.id   AF-A0A961ZAD7-F1
#
_cell.length_a   1.000
_cell.length_b   1.000
_cell.length_c   1.000
_cell.angle_alpha   90.00
_cell.angle_beta   90.00
_cell.angle_gamma   90.00
#
_symmetry.space_group_name_H-M   'P 1'
#
loop_
_entity.id
_entity.type
_entity.pdbx_description
1 polymer ?
#
loop_
_entity_poly.entity_id
_entity_poly.type
_entity_poly.pdbx_seq_one_letter_code
_entity_poly.pdbx_strand_id
1 'polypeptide(L)'
;YWWEWSHRFLGRFIGVAFAIPLFVFWLLGRIPRGFAHKLLGVLALGGLQGAIGWYMVKSGLVDRVDVSHYRLALHLGTAFLILGLLVWLAEELRPADDSIRLETVAVSHVMLARALVFLLFLQVVLGALVAGLKAGLTYNTWPLMDGRFIPDGLLTLSPWWLNVFENVTTVQFDHRMVAYAVFLLALWHLVQMKGSDDGRVIVSSTLLLAAIAAQIGLGIRTLLLAEGEIPIGLGLAHQGGAAVVFAISVWHLHRISRSPARH
;
A
#
# COMPACT_ATOMS: atom_id res chain seq x y z
N TYR A 1 -4.28 -21.41 -12.98
CA TYR A 1 -3.99 -21.13 -14.41
C TYR A 1 -4.56 -19.79 -14.90
N TRP A 2 -5.88 -19.63 -15.07
CA TRP A 2 -6.48 -18.42 -15.67
C TRP A 2 -6.14 -17.12 -14.96
N TRP A 3 -6.15 -17.12 -13.62
CA TRP A 3 -5.80 -15.94 -12.83
C TRP A 3 -4.38 -15.44 -13.10
N GLU A 4 -3.38 -16.32 -12.99
CA GLU A 4 -1.98 -15.97 -13.25
C GLU A 4 -1.76 -15.52 -14.69
N TRP A 5 -2.43 -16.16 -15.66
CA TRP A 5 -2.37 -15.75 -17.05
C TRP A 5 -2.92 -14.32 -17.22
N SER A 6 -4.11 -14.06 -16.68
CA SER A 6 -4.76 -12.73 -16.77
C SER A 6 -3.93 -11.65 -16.09
N HIS A 7 -3.35 -11.93 -14.93
CA HIS A 7 -2.48 -10.97 -14.23
C HIS A 7 -1.21 -10.64 -15.05
N ARG A 8 -0.56 -11.66 -15.64
CA ARG A 8 0.61 -11.47 -16.51
C ARG A 8 0.26 -10.71 -17.79
N PHE A 9 -0.86 -11.04 -18.40
CA PHE A 9 -1.36 -10.35 -19.59
C PHE A 9 -1.68 -8.89 -19.28
N LEU A 10 -2.39 -8.63 -18.19
CA LEU A 10 -2.73 -7.29 -17.72
C LEU A 10 -1.48 -6.46 -17.44
N GLY A 11 -0.45 -7.04 -16.80
CA GLY A 11 0.82 -6.34 -16.56
C GLY A 11 1.49 -5.84 -17.85
N ARG A 12 1.49 -6.66 -18.91
CA ARG A 12 2.01 -6.25 -20.23
C ARG A 12 1.13 -5.17 -20.86
N PHE A 13 -0.19 -5.34 -20.77
CA PHE A 13 -1.14 -4.39 -21.32
C PHE A 13 -1.05 -3.02 -20.64
N ILE A 14 -0.89 -2.95 -19.31
CA ILE A 14 -0.74 -1.69 -18.57
C ILE A 14 0.47 -0.89 -19.06
N GLY A 15 1.60 -1.56 -19.33
CA GLY A 15 2.78 -0.88 -19.87
C GLY A 15 2.49 -0.19 -21.22
N VAL A 16 1.79 -0.88 -22.11
CA VAL A 16 1.36 -0.33 -23.41
C VAL A 16 0.31 0.77 -23.24
N ALA A 17 -0.68 0.53 -22.37
CA ALA A 17 -1.77 1.46 -22.08
C ALA A 17 -1.30 2.75 -21.38
N PHE A 18 -0.13 2.75 -20.76
CA PHE A 18 0.49 3.96 -20.22
C PHE A 18 1.43 4.62 -21.26
N ALA A 19 2.28 3.83 -21.92
CA ALA A 19 3.30 4.35 -22.83
C ALA A 19 2.69 5.01 -24.09
N ILE A 20 1.65 4.40 -24.69
CA ILE A 20 1.05 4.93 -25.92
C ILE A 20 0.39 6.30 -25.67
N PRO A 21 -0.51 6.48 -24.68
CA PRO A 21 -1.08 7.80 -24.40
C PRO A 21 -0.02 8.83 -24.02
N LEU A 22 1.00 8.45 -23.25
CA LEU A 22 2.10 9.35 -22.91
C LEU A 22 2.81 9.86 -24.17
N PHE A 23 3.15 8.96 -25.10
CA PHE A 23 3.79 9.32 -26.36
C PHE A 23 2.90 10.21 -27.23
N VAL A 24 1.62 9.86 -27.39
CA VAL A 24 0.66 10.65 -28.19
C VAL A 24 0.46 12.04 -27.58
N PHE A 25 0.24 12.15 -26.26
CA PHE A 25 0.08 13.46 -25.60
C PHE A 25 1.35 14.29 -25.65
N TRP A 26 2.53 13.67 -25.66
CA TRP A 26 3.78 14.37 -25.89
C TRP A 26 3.81 14.96 -27.29
N LEU A 27 3.59 14.16 -28.33
CA LEU A 27 3.61 14.64 -29.73
C LEU A 27 2.59 15.75 -29.98
N LEU A 28 1.43 15.67 -29.33
CA LEU A 28 0.37 16.68 -29.43
C LEU A 28 0.62 17.92 -28.54
N GLY A 29 1.72 17.97 -27.78
CA GLY A 29 2.01 19.08 -26.86
C GLY A 29 1.00 19.24 -25.72
N ARG A 30 0.29 18.15 -25.36
CA ARG A 30 -0.79 18.16 -24.35
C ARG A 30 -0.32 17.83 -22.93
N ILE A 31 0.97 17.54 -22.74
CA ILE A 31 1.54 17.32 -21.41
C ILE A 31 1.77 18.68 -20.75
N PRO A 32 1.17 18.95 -19.57
CA PRO A 32 1.41 20.21 -18.87
C PRO A 32 2.89 20.41 -18.53
N ARG A 33 3.32 21.67 -18.47
CA ARG A 33 4.71 22.02 -18.13
C ARG A 33 5.09 21.41 -16.77
N GLY A 34 6.25 20.77 -16.72
CA GLY A 34 6.74 20.10 -15.51
C GLY A 34 6.19 18.69 -15.27
N PHE A 35 5.27 18.16 -16.08
CA PHE A 35 4.78 16.78 -15.92
C PHE A 35 5.57 15.73 -16.73
N ALA A 36 6.25 16.12 -17.80
CA ALA A 36 6.93 15.17 -18.69
C ALA A 36 7.93 14.28 -17.96
N HIS A 37 8.81 14.86 -17.12
CA HIS A 37 9.80 14.08 -16.36
C HIS A 37 9.14 13.20 -15.27
N LYS A 38 8.04 13.66 -14.66
CA LYS A 38 7.29 12.87 -13.68
C LYS A 38 6.67 11.63 -14.32
N LEU A 39 6.02 11.80 -15.47
CA LEU A 39 5.39 10.72 -16.23
C LEU A 39 6.42 9.73 -16.80
N LEU A 40 7.56 10.24 -17.27
CA LEU A 40 8.70 9.40 -17.67
C LEU A 40 9.27 8.61 -16.48
N GLY A 41 9.37 9.21 -15.30
CA GLY A 41 9.77 8.52 -14.07
C GLY A 41 8.82 7.38 -13.72
N VAL A 42 7.50 7.61 -13.83
CA VAL A 42 6.49 6.55 -13.63
C VAL A 42 6.60 5.46 -14.69
N LEU A 43 6.84 5.81 -15.96
CA LEU A 43 7.08 4.81 -17.01
C LEU A 43 8.33 3.96 -16.71
N ALA A 44 9.42 4.60 -16.27
CA ALA A 44 10.65 3.91 -15.88
C ALA A 44 10.43 2.97 -14.69
N LEU A 45 9.69 3.41 -13.67
CA LEU A 45 9.27 2.57 -12.55
C LEU A 45 8.38 1.40 -13.02
N GLY A 46 7.48 1.62 -13.98
CA GLY A 46 6.69 0.55 -14.60
C GLY A 46 7.56 -0.48 -15.34
N GLY A 47 8.59 -0.03 -16.05
CA GLY A 47 9.60 -0.91 -16.64
C GLY A 47 10.37 -1.71 -15.59
N LEU A 48 10.80 -1.05 -14.50
CA LEU A 48 11.44 -1.69 -13.36
C LEU A 48 10.52 -2.72 -12.69
N GLN A 49 9.23 -2.41 -12.52
CA GLN A 49 8.23 -3.34 -11.98
C GLN A 49 8.16 -4.61 -12.83
N GLY A 50 8.15 -4.46 -14.16
CA GLY A 50 8.21 -5.59 -15.09
C GLY A 50 9.49 -6.41 -14.95
N ALA A 51 10.65 -5.74 -14.83
CA ALA A 51 11.94 -6.38 -14.61
C ALA A 51 12.00 -7.16 -13.27
N ILE A 52 11.47 -6.58 -12.18
CA ILE A 52 11.35 -7.25 -10.89
C ILE A 52 10.44 -8.48 -11.00
N GLY A 53 9.30 -8.35 -11.69
CA GLY A 53 8.39 -9.47 -11.92
C GLY A 53 9.03 -10.61 -12.70
N TRP A 54 9.83 -10.30 -13.72
CA TRP A 54 10.64 -11.29 -14.43
C TRP A 54 11.69 -11.95 -13.51
N TYR A 55 12.38 -11.14 -12.70
CA TYR A 55 13.38 -11.62 -11.73
C TYR A 55 12.77 -12.58 -10.69
N MET A 56 11.55 -12.34 -10.23
CA MET A 56 10.82 -13.25 -9.33
C MET A 56 10.60 -14.64 -9.95
N VAL A 57 10.25 -14.69 -11.24
CA VAL A 57 9.97 -15.95 -11.94
C VAL A 57 11.26 -16.70 -12.30
N LYS A 58 12.27 -16.00 -12.83
CA LYS A 58 13.51 -16.62 -13.32
C LYS A 58 14.27 -17.35 -12.23
N SER A 59 14.35 -16.79 -11.02
CA SER A 59 15.06 -17.46 -9.92
C SER A 59 14.36 -18.67 -9.34
N GLY A 60 13.03 -18.76 -9.51
CA GLY A 60 12.26 -19.91 -9.05
C GLY A 60 12.65 -21.20 -9.78
N LEU A 61 13.36 -21.07 -10.90
CA LEU A 61 13.74 -22.17 -11.79
C LEU A 61 15.17 -22.67 -11.57
N VAL A 62 15.99 -21.96 -10.77
CA VAL A 62 17.43 -22.26 -10.62
C VAL A 62 17.76 -22.82 -9.23
N ASP A 63 17.18 -22.27 -8.14
CA ASP A 63 17.63 -22.59 -6.77
C ASP A 63 16.53 -23.05 -5.80
N ARG A 64 15.27 -22.61 -5.96
CA ARG A 64 14.10 -23.02 -5.13
C ARG A 64 12.80 -22.84 -5.91
N VAL A 65 11.85 -23.76 -5.75
CA VAL A 65 10.54 -23.71 -6.45
C VAL A 65 9.64 -22.56 -5.97
N ASP A 66 9.87 -22.05 -4.74
CA ASP A 66 9.10 -20.96 -4.14
C ASP A 66 9.73 -19.58 -4.39
N VAL A 67 8.88 -18.57 -4.64
CA VAL A 67 9.30 -17.17 -4.77
C VAL A 67 9.73 -16.63 -3.40
N SER A 68 10.97 -16.14 -3.31
CA SER A 68 11.49 -15.52 -2.09
C SER A 68 10.60 -14.35 -1.61
N HIS A 69 10.29 -14.33 -0.32
CA HIS A 69 9.48 -13.29 0.33
C HIS A 69 10.09 -11.88 0.15
N TYR A 70 11.42 -11.74 0.08
CA TYR A 70 12.08 -10.48 -0.24
C TYR A 70 11.70 -9.95 -1.62
N ARG A 71 11.59 -10.84 -2.61
CA ARG A 71 11.27 -10.46 -3.99
C ARG A 71 9.80 -10.11 -4.13
N LEU A 72 8.93 -10.84 -3.43
CA LEU A 72 7.51 -10.52 -3.32
C LEU A 72 7.33 -9.14 -2.68
N ALA A 73 8.03 -8.86 -1.57
CA ALA A 73 8.02 -7.56 -0.90
C ALA A 73 8.53 -6.43 -1.80
N LEU A 74 9.64 -6.65 -2.52
CA LEU A 74 10.17 -5.69 -3.48
C LEU A 74 9.14 -5.39 -4.59
N HIS A 75 8.57 -6.42 -5.20
CA HIS A 75 7.62 -6.26 -6.30
C HIS A 75 6.32 -5.58 -5.86
N LEU A 76 5.74 -5.99 -4.73
CA LEU A 76 4.53 -5.37 -4.21
C LEU A 76 4.80 -3.94 -3.74
N GLY A 77 5.92 -3.70 -3.08
CA GLY A 77 6.35 -2.37 -2.67
C GLY A 77 6.51 -1.43 -3.86
N THR A 78 7.22 -1.84 -4.91
CA THR A 78 7.37 -1.02 -6.13
C THR A 78 6.01 -0.79 -6.82
N ALA A 79 5.10 -1.76 -6.84
CA ALA A 79 3.73 -1.56 -7.34
C ALA A 79 2.98 -0.47 -6.56
N PHE A 80 3.07 -0.47 -5.23
CA PHE A 80 2.41 0.51 -4.38
C PHE A 80 3.05 1.90 -4.49
N LEU A 81 4.37 2.00 -4.67
CA LEU A 81 5.03 3.27 -4.98
C LEU A 81 4.50 3.86 -6.29
N ILE A 82 4.39 3.04 -7.34
CA ILE A 82 3.80 3.45 -8.63
C ILE A 82 2.36 3.91 -8.44
N LEU A 83 1.55 3.15 -7.71
CA LEU A 83 0.16 3.51 -7.41
C LEU A 83 0.06 4.86 -6.70
N GLY A 84 0.87 5.07 -5.66
CA GLY A 84 0.89 6.33 -4.92
C GLY A 84 1.27 7.51 -5.82
N LEU A 85 2.30 7.36 -6.66
CA LEU A 85 2.69 8.38 -7.63
C LEU A 85 1.58 8.66 -8.64
N LEU A 86 0.94 7.62 -9.17
CA LEU A 86 -0.16 7.78 -10.13
C LEU A 86 -1.36 8.52 -9.51
N VAL A 87 -1.76 8.15 -8.29
CA VAL A 87 -2.83 8.84 -7.57
C VAL A 87 -2.45 10.30 -7.31
N TRP A 88 -1.23 10.56 -6.85
CA TRP A 88 -0.74 11.91 -6.61
C TRP A 88 -0.74 12.76 -7.89
N LEU A 89 -0.18 12.25 -8.98
CA LEU A 89 -0.12 12.96 -10.27
C LEU A 89 -1.51 13.18 -10.86
N ALA A 90 -2.42 12.22 -10.73
CA ALA A 90 -3.80 12.36 -11.18
C ALA A 90 -4.48 13.51 -10.44
N GLU A 91 -4.31 13.62 -9.12
CA GLU A 91 -4.83 14.74 -8.34
C GLU A 91 -4.11 16.06 -8.63
N GLU A 92 -2.81 16.02 -8.94
CA GLU A 92 -2.04 17.22 -9.30
C GLU A 92 -2.51 17.84 -10.63
N LEU A 93 -2.94 16.99 -11.58
CA LEU A 93 -3.48 17.36 -12.89
C LEU A 93 -4.92 17.84 -12.85
N ARG A 94 -5.67 17.55 -11.77
CA ARG A 94 -7.01 18.09 -11.60
C ARG A 94 -6.92 19.61 -11.44
N PRO A 95 -7.88 20.37 -12.02
CA PRO A 95 -7.98 21.80 -11.75
C PRO A 95 -7.95 22.06 -10.25
N ALA A 96 -7.19 23.09 -9.84
CA ALA A 96 -7.19 23.51 -8.44
C ALA A 96 -8.64 23.83 -8.04
N ASP A 97 -9.07 23.20 -6.96
CA ASP A 97 -10.37 23.48 -6.36
C ASP A 97 -10.18 24.55 -5.30
N ASP A 98 -10.16 25.81 -5.74
CA ASP A 98 -9.95 26.98 -4.87
C ASP A 98 -11.04 27.13 -3.80
N SER A 99 -12.11 26.32 -3.88
CA SER A 99 -13.15 26.29 -2.86
C SER A 99 -12.76 25.50 -1.61
N ILE A 100 -11.69 24.70 -1.64
CA ILE A 100 -11.24 23.92 -0.47
C ILE A 100 -10.64 24.88 0.56
N ARG A 101 -11.25 24.95 1.75
CA ARG A 101 -10.74 25.75 2.87
C ARG A 101 -9.86 24.89 3.76
N LEU A 102 -8.68 25.38 4.11
CA LEU A 102 -7.70 24.68 4.95
C LEU A 102 -7.10 25.58 6.02
N GLU A 103 -7.79 26.65 6.42
CA GLU A 103 -7.26 27.64 7.37
C GLU A 103 -7.01 27.01 8.75
N THR A 104 -7.81 26.00 9.08
CA THR A 104 -7.73 25.23 10.33
C THR A 104 -6.75 24.04 10.26
N VAL A 105 -6.22 23.72 9.08
CA VAL A 105 -5.33 22.56 8.90
C VAL A 105 -3.88 22.97 9.16
N ALA A 106 -3.39 22.60 10.35
CA ALA A 106 -2.00 22.80 10.74
C ALA A 106 -1.01 21.87 10.01
N VAL A 107 0.27 22.28 9.96
CA VAL A 107 1.37 21.47 9.41
C VAL A 107 1.49 20.11 10.11
N SER A 108 1.23 20.04 11.41
CA SER A 108 1.24 18.78 12.18
C SER A 108 0.21 17.77 11.66
N HIS A 109 -0.96 18.22 11.20
CA HIS A 109 -1.97 17.36 10.60
C HIS A 109 -1.48 16.77 9.27
N VAL A 110 -0.81 17.58 8.46
CA VAL A 110 -0.19 17.11 7.21
C VAL A 110 0.95 16.12 7.50
N MET A 111 1.78 16.37 8.52
CA MET A 111 2.84 15.44 8.91
C MET A 111 2.26 14.10 9.37
N LEU A 112 1.17 14.13 10.14
CA LEU A 112 0.48 12.91 10.58
C LEU A 112 -0.09 12.13 9.39
N ALA A 113 -0.69 12.80 8.40
CA ALA A 113 -1.14 12.14 7.17
C ALA A 113 0.03 11.54 6.36
N ARG A 114 1.19 12.21 6.30
CA ARG A 114 2.41 11.65 5.67
C ARG A 114 2.89 10.41 6.41
N ALA A 115 2.89 10.45 7.74
CA ALA A 115 3.23 9.30 8.57
C ALA A 115 2.26 8.13 8.32
N LEU A 116 0.95 8.40 8.20
CA LEU A 116 -0.04 7.37 7.85
C LEU A 116 0.21 6.75 6.47
N VAL A 117 0.50 7.56 5.45
CA VAL A 117 0.86 7.04 4.11
C VAL A 117 2.10 6.16 4.20
N PHE A 118 3.14 6.60 4.91
CA PHE A 118 4.36 5.82 5.10
C PHE A 118 4.11 4.50 5.87
N LEU A 119 3.34 4.54 6.95
CA LEU A 119 3.02 3.34 7.74
C LEU A 119 2.13 2.37 6.96
N LEU A 120 1.20 2.86 6.14
CA LEU A 120 0.42 2.01 5.23
C LEU A 120 1.30 1.36 4.15
N PHE A 121 2.30 2.09 3.63
CA PHE A 121 3.30 1.51 2.74
C PHE A 121 4.10 0.40 3.44
N LEU A 122 4.56 0.66 4.67
CA LEU A 122 5.26 -0.34 5.49
C LEU A 122 4.36 -1.56 5.78
N GLN A 123 3.07 -1.35 6.08
CA GLN A 123 2.09 -2.40 6.31
C GLN A 123 1.97 -3.34 5.10
N VAL A 124 2.01 -2.79 3.88
CA VAL A 124 1.99 -3.56 2.63
C VAL A 124 3.25 -4.40 2.49
N VAL A 125 4.42 -3.84 2.81
CA VAL A 125 5.70 -4.59 2.81
C VAL A 125 5.66 -5.73 3.83
N LEU A 126 5.21 -5.46 5.06
CA LEU A 126 5.03 -6.50 6.09
C LEU A 126 4.03 -7.57 5.63
N GLY A 127 2.94 -7.18 4.98
CA GLY A 127 1.95 -8.11 4.41
C GLY A 127 2.53 -9.00 3.32
N ALA A 128 3.45 -8.48 2.48
CA ALA A 128 4.17 -9.27 1.50
C ALA A 128 5.13 -10.28 2.16
N LEU A 129 5.79 -9.91 3.25
CA LEU A 129 6.62 -10.83 4.03
C LEU A 129 5.77 -11.95 4.66
N VAL A 130 4.63 -11.60 5.28
CA VAL A 130 3.65 -12.56 5.82
C VAL A 130 3.21 -13.56 4.74
N ALA A 131 2.85 -13.07 3.56
CA ALA A 131 2.42 -13.91 2.44
C ALA A 131 3.55 -14.82 1.94
N GLY A 132 4.76 -14.29 1.80
CA GLY A 132 5.91 -15.06 1.30
C GLY A 132 6.44 -16.09 2.30
N LEU A 133 6.35 -15.83 3.60
CA LEU A 133 6.70 -16.77 4.67
C LEU A 133 5.56 -17.72 5.05
N LYS A 134 4.37 -17.54 4.48
CA LYS A 134 3.14 -18.26 4.84
C LYS A 134 2.79 -18.12 6.34
N ALA A 135 3.16 -17.00 6.96
CA ALA A 135 3.02 -16.79 8.41
C ALA A 135 1.55 -16.69 8.87
N GLY A 136 0.64 -16.35 7.96
CA GLY A 136 -0.80 -16.40 8.19
C GLY A 136 -1.37 -17.81 8.37
N LEU A 137 -0.66 -18.85 7.94
CA LEU A 137 -1.04 -20.25 8.20
C LEU A 137 -0.56 -20.74 9.56
N THR A 138 0.58 -20.23 10.05
CA THR A 138 1.15 -20.60 11.34
C THR A 138 0.36 -20.03 12.50
N TYR A 139 -0.01 -18.74 12.41
CA TYR A 139 -0.69 -18.03 13.49
C TYR A 139 -2.06 -17.57 13.04
N ASN A 140 -3.01 -18.50 12.97
CA ASN A 140 -4.35 -18.30 12.40
C ASN A 140 -5.44 -17.94 13.42
N THR A 141 -5.07 -17.65 14.68
CA THR A 141 -5.99 -17.15 15.72
C THR A 141 -5.90 -15.64 15.87
N TRP A 142 -6.93 -15.01 16.42
CA TRP A 142 -6.98 -13.58 16.71
C TRP A 142 -7.82 -13.32 17.97
N PRO A 143 -7.45 -12.36 18.85
CA PRO A 143 -6.31 -11.44 18.76
C PRO A 143 -4.98 -12.08 19.18
N LEU A 144 -5.02 -13.23 19.83
CA LEU A 144 -3.85 -13.94 20.34
C LEU A 144 -3.07 -14.63 19.21
N MET A 145 -1.82 -14.97 19.48
CA MET A 145 -0.90 -15.79 18.70
C MET A 145 -0.38 -16.88 19.64
N ASP A 146 -0.70 -18.13 19.36
CA ASP A 146 -0.42 -19.28 20.25
C ASP A 146 -0.84 -19.04 21.71
N GLY A 147 -2.05 -18.50 21.89
CA GLY A 147 -2.63 -18.26 23.21
C GLY A 147 -2.07 -17.04 23.96
N ARG A 148 -1.15 -16.27 23.36
CA ARG A 148 -0.57 -15.06 23.96
C ARG A 148 -0.76 -13.84 23.07
N PHE A 149 -0.79 -12.63 23.65
CA PHE A 149 -0.80 -11.41 22.85
C PHE A 149 0.59 -11.10 22.26
N ILE A 150 1.63 -11.27 23.09
CA ILE A 150 3.04 -11.27 22.67
C ILE A 150 3.48 -12.74 22.69
N PRO A 151 3.65 -13.40 21.53
CA PRO A 151 4.05 -14.79 21.47
C PRO A 151 5.52 -14.96 21.88
N ASP A 152 5.87 -16.16 22.33
CA ASP A 152 7.26 -16.54 22.52
C ASP A 152 7.96 -16.70 21.16
N GLY A 153 9.29 -16.57 21.12
CA GLY A 153 10.07 -16.85 19.91
C GLY A 153 10.32 -15.67 18.96
N LEU A 154 10.02 -14.42 19.37
CA LEU A 154 10.20 -13.22 18.53
C LEU A 154 11.65 -12.87 18.17
N LEU A 155 12.65 -13.33 18.95
CA LEU A 155 14.06 -12.94 18.79
C LEU A 155 14.99 -14.15 18.74
N THR A 156 14.55 -15.25 18.12
CA THR A 156 15.28 -16.52 18.07
C THR A 156 16.41 -16.53 17.03
N LEU A 157 16.34 -15.68 16.00
CA LEU A 157 17.38 -15.58 14.97
C LEU A 157 18.49 -14.62 15.39
N SER A 158 19.73 -14.93 14.96
CA SER A 158 20.91 -14.09 15.13
C SER A 158 21.57 -13.81 13.77
N PRO A 159 21.95 -12.56 13.46
CA PRO A 159 21.75 -11.35 14.26
C PRO A 159 20.28 -10.96 14.43
N TRP A 160 19.96 -10.23 15.50
CA TRP A 160 18.57 -9.99 15.95
C TRP A 160 17.67 -9.35 14.88
N TRP A 161 18.23 -8.54 13.97
CA TRP A 161 17.47 -7.86 12.92
C TRP A 161 16.89 -8.82 11.87
N LEU A 162 17.43 -10.05 11.74
CA LEU A 162 16.85 -11.07 10.87
C LEU A 162 15.43 -11.44 11.28
N ASN A 163 15.08 -11.32 12.56
CA ASN A 163 13.74 -11.67 13.01
C ASN A 163 12.65 -10.82 12.34
N VAL A 164 12.93 -9.54 12.08
CA VAL A 164 11.97 -8.62 11.43
C VAL A 164 11.64 -9.04 9.99
N PHE A 165 12.50 -9.84 9.35
CA PHE A 165 12.35 -10.20 7.93
C PHE A 165 12.14 -11.70 7.68
N GLU A 166 12.71 -12.57 8.51
CA GLU A 166 12.77 -14.01 8.27
C GLU A 166 12.06 -14.83 9.35
N ASN A 167 11.87 -14.30 10.55
CA ASN A 167 11.18 -15.02 11.62
C ASN A 167 9.66 -14.93 11.41
N VAL A 168 9.05 -16.08 11.15
CA VAL A 168 7.61 -16.24 10.89
C VAL A 168 6.75 -15.60 11.99
N THR A 169 7.12 -15.82 13.26
CA THR A 169 6.42 -15.29 14.43
C THR A 169 6.50 -13.77 14.47
N THR A 170 7.71 -13.23 14.31
CA THR A 170 7.97 -11.79 14.39
C THR A 170 7.35 -11.03 13.25
N VAL A 171 7.48 -11.51 12.01
CA VAL A 171 6.87 -10.88 10.83
C VAL A 171 5.34 -10.80 10.96
N GLN A 172 4.70 -11.87 11.44
CA GLN A 172 3.26 -11.88 11.66
C GLN A 172 2.85 -10.95 12.81
N PHE A 173 3.62 -10.95 13.90
CA PHE A 173 3.38 -10.07 15.04
C PHE A 173 3.51 -8.60 14.64
N ASP A 174 4.59 -8.23 13.96
CA ASP A 174 4.85 -6.88 13.45
C ASP A 174 3.74 -6.41 12.51
N HIS A 175 3.31 -7.27 11.58
CA HIS A 175 2.20 -6.97 10.69
C HIS A 175 0.90 -6.63 11.45
N ARG A 176 0.59 -7.36 12.53
CA ARG A 176 -0.58 -7.08 13.38
C ARG A 176 -0.41 -5.79 14.18
N MET A 177 0.75 -5.60 14.81
CA MET A 177 1.00 -4.43 15.66
C MET A 177 1.00 -3.13 14.87
N VAL A 178 1.62 -3.12 13.67
CA VAL A 178 1.59 -1.95 12.78
C VAL A 178 0.18 -1.68 12.29
N ALA A 179 -0.65 -2.70 12.00
CA ALA A 179 -2.05 -2.49 11.64
C ALA A 179 -2.84 -1.79 12.75
N TYR A 180 -2.65 -2.19 14.02
CA TYR A 180 -3.29 -1.53 15.16
C TYR A 180 -2.79 -0.10 15.35
N ALA A 181 -1.49 0.13 15.24
CA ALA A 181 -0.92 1.47 15.31
C ALA A 181 -1.47 2.39 14.21
N VAL A 182 -1.56 1.90 12.97
CA VAL A 182 -2.19 2.62 11.85
C VAL A 182 -3.63 2.97 12.14
N PHE A 183 -4.42 2.03 12.68
CA PHE A 183 -5.82 2.30 13.04
C PHE A 183 -5.95 3.40 14.10
N LEU A 184 -5.16 3.30 15.18
CA LEU A 184 -5.17 4.29 16.26
C LEU A 184 -4.73 5.67 15.77
N LEU A 185 -3.68 5.74 14.94
CA LEU A 185 -3.22 6.99 14.33
C LEU A 185 -4.24 7.57 13.36
N ALA A 186 -4.94 6.74 12.58
CA ALA A 186 -5.99 7.20 11.67
C ALA A 186 -7.22 7.72 12.43
N LEU A 187 -7.58 7.06 13.54
CA LEU A 187 -8.64 7.51 14.42
C LEU A 187 -8.28 8.86 15.06
N TRP A 188 -7.06 8.98 15.60
CA TRP A 188 -6.53 10.23 16.12
C TRP A 188 -6.54 11.34 15.06
N HIS A 189 -6.07 11.04 13.85
CA HIS A 189 -6.09 11.97 12.74
C HIS A 189 -7.51 12.44 12.39
N LEU A 190 -8.48 11.54 12.34
CA LEU A 190 -9.89 11.91 12.13
C LEU A 190 -10.40 12.84 13.24
N VAL A 191 -10.08 12.58 14.51
CA VAL A 191 -10.46 13.46 15.63
C VAL A 191 -9.91 14.86 15.42
N GLN A 192 -8.65 15.00 15.00
CA GLN A 192 -8.05 16.29 14.67
C GLN A 192 -8.74 16.97 13.48
N MET A 193 -9.16 16.21 12.47
CA MET A 193 -9.82 16.72 11.27
C MET A 193 -11.27 17.15 11.49
N LYS A 194 -11.96 16.69 12.55
CA LYS A 194 -13.33 17.12 12.87
C LYS A 194 -13.46 18.63 13.11
N GLY A 195 -12.39 19.30 13.52
CA GLY A 195 -12.34 20.76 13.65
C GLY A 195 -12.08 21.51 12.35
N SER A 196 -12.00 20.82 11.21
CA SER A 196 -11.70 21.45 9.93
C SER A 196 -12.85 22.34 9.45
N ASP A 197 -12.49 23.48 8.87
CA ASP A 197 -13.37 24.46 8.21
C ASP A 197 -13.93 23.98 6.85
N ASP A 198 -13.56 22.79 6.39
CA ASP A 198 -14.08 22.18 5.16
C ASP A 198 -14.55 20.73 5.37
N GLY A 199 -15.83 20.50 5.11
CA GLY A 199 -16.45 19.18 5.26
C GLY A 199 -15.82 18.08 4.40
N ARG A 200 -15.18 18.41 3.27
CA ARG A 200 -14.50 17.42 2.41
C ARG A 200 -13.25 16.85 3.09
N VAL A 201 -12.57 17.62 3.94
CA VAL A 201 -11.44 17.14 4.75
C VAL A 201 -11.93 16.12 5.78
N ILE A 202 -13.04 16.41 6.46
CA ILE A 202 -13.69 15.49 7.41
C ILE A 202 -14.16 14.21 6.70
N VAL A 203 -14.82 14.33 5.56
CA VAL A 203 -15.28 13.17 4.77
C VAL A 203 -14.10 12.31 4.34
N SER A 204 -13.04 12.91 3.79
CA SER A 204 -11.88 12.14 3.30
C SER A 204 -11.13 11.40 4.42
N SER A 205 -10.98 12.02 5.60
CA SER A 205 -10.40 11.36 6.78
C SER A 205 -11.32 10.27 7.36
N THR A 206 -12.64 10.47 7.33
CA THR A 206 -13.62 9.45 7.73
C THR A 206 -13.57 8.25 6.80
N LEU A 207 -13.51 8.47 5.48
CA LEU A 207 -13.35 7.41 4.48
C LEU A 207 -12.06 6.64 4.68
N LEU A 208 -10.95 7.32 4.98
CA LEU A 208 -9.67 6.68 5.27
C LEU A 208 -9.77 5.74 6.48
N LEU A 209 -10.33 6.21 7.61
CA LEU A 209 -10.52 5.37 8.80
C LEU A 209 -11.43 4.17 8.51
N ALA A 210 -12.56 4.40 7.82
CA ALA A 210 -13.50 3.33 7.46
C ALA A 210 -12.84 2.28 6.57
N ALA A 211 -12.04 2.70 5.58
CA ALA A 211 -11.30 1.79 4.71
C ALA A 211 -10.24 0.98 5.49
N ILE A 212 -9.51 1.61 6.41
CA ILE A 212 -8.56 0.92 7.30
C ILE A 212 -9.28 -0.11 8.17
N ALA A 213 -10.42 0.24 8.77
CA ALA A 213 -11.21 -0.67 9.60
C ALA A 213 -11.71 -1.88 8.80
N ALA A 214 -12.26 -1.65 7.60
CA ALA A 214 -12.70 -2.71 6.69
C ALA A 214 -11.53 -3.61 6.29
N GLN A 215 -10.36 -3.04 6.03
CA GLN A 215 -9.15 -3.77 5.65
C GLN A 215 -8.61 -4.65 6.79
N ILE A 216 -8.64 -4.15 8.04
CA ILE A 216 -8.30 -4.96 9.22
C ILE A 216 -9.30 -6.11 9.37
N GLY A 217 -10.61 -5.84 9.26
CA GLY A 217 -11.65 -6.87 9.32
C GLY A 217 -11.46 -7.95 8.25
N LEU A 218 -11.10 -7.54 7.02
CA LEU A 218 -10.80 -8.45 5.92
C LEU A 218 -9.54 -9.28 6.18
N GLY A 219 -8.48 -8.68 6.75
CA GLY A 219 -7.27 -9.40 7.15
C GLY A 219 -7.54 -10.44 8.24
N ILE A 220 -8.29 -10.06 9.28
CA ILE A 220 -8.72 -10.98 10.35
C ILE A 220 -9.55 -12.13 9.77
N ARG A 221 -10.51 -11.83 8.88
CA ARG A 221 -11.32 -12.87 8.23
C ARG A 221 -10.48 -13.81 7.35
N THR A 222 -9.52 -13.26 6.61
CA THR A 222 -8.58 -14.05 5.77
C THR A 222 -7.79 -15.02 6.63
N LEU A 223 -7.38 -14.58 7.80
CA LEU A 223 -6.63 -15.37 8.77
C LEU A 223 -7.48 -16.47 9.42
N LEU A 224 -8.67 -16.13 9.93
CA LEU A 224 -9.52 -17.07 10.66
C LEU A 224 -10.08 -18.20 9.76
N LEU A 225 -10.20 -17.94 8.46
CA LEU A 225 -10.67 -18.92 7.48
C LEU A 225 -9.51 -19.64 6.76
N ALA A 226 -8.29 -19.49 7.27
CA ALA A 226 -7.13 -20.20 6.77
C ALA A 226 -7.11 -21.63 7.31
N GLU A 227 -7.50 -22.59 6.48
CA GLU A 227 -7.53 -24.02 6.79
C GLU A 227 -6.62 -24.77 5.82
N GLY A 228 -5.36 -25.00 6.22
CA GLY A 228 -4.33 -25.64 5.38
C GLY A 228 -3.80 -24.75 4.24
N GLU A 229 -4.61 -23.83 3.74
CA GLU A 229 -4.26 -22.81 2.76
C GLU A 229 -5.03 -21.49 2.99
N ILE A 230 -4.54 -20.39 2.43
CA ILE A 230 -5.26 -19.12 2.42
C ILE A 230 -6.28 -19.15 1.30
N PRO A 231 -7.59 -18.95 1.56
CA PRO A 231 -8.58 -18.88 0.50
C PRO A 231 -8.22 -17.79 -0.50
N ILE A 232 -8.00 -18.16 -1.77
CA ILE A 232 -7.41 -17.27 -2.78
C ILE A 232 -8.22 -15.97 -2.93
N GLY A 233 -9.56 -16.07 -2.89
CA GLY A 233 -10.44 -14.91 -2.98
C GLY A 233 -10.25 -13.92 -1.83
N LEU A 234 -10.04 -14.40 -0.60
CA LEU A 234 -9.80 -13.55 0.56
C LEU A 234 -8.40 -12.93 0.51
N GLY A 235 -7.38 -13.71 0.16
CA GLY A 235 -6.01 -13.18 -0.03
C GLY A 235 -5.96 -12.08 -1.10
N LEU A 236 -6.63 -12.29 -2.24
CA LEU A 236 -6.75 -11.30 -3.32
C LEU A 236 -7.56 -10.08 -2.89
N ALA A 237 -8.69 -10.29 -2.22
CA ALA A 237 -9.50 -9.18 -1.70
C ALA A 237 -8.69 -8.35 -0.70
N HIS A 238 -7.89 -8.98 0.16
CA HIS A 238 -7.08 -8.29 1.15
C HIS A 238 -5.96 -7.48 0.49
N GLN A 239 -5.25 -8.04 -0.51
CA GLN A 239 -4.23 -7.30 -1.27
C GLN A 239 -4.84 -6.16 -2.10
N GLY A 240 -5.96 -6.40 -2.78
CA GLY A 240 -6.67 -5.38 -3.54
C GLY A 240 -7.25 -4.28 -2.65
N GLY A 241 -7.80 -4.64 -1.50
CA GLY A 241 -8.26 -3.71 -0.48
C GLY A 241 -7.13 -2.83 0.06
N ALA A 242 -5.92 -3.38 0.20
CA ALA A 242 -4.74 -2.60 0.60
C ALA A 242 -4.43 -1.51 -0.43
N ALA A 243 -4.53 -1.82 -1.72
CA ALA A 243 -4.32 -0.84 -2.79
C ALA A 243 -5.36 0.29 -2.73
N VAL A 244 -6.63 -0.04 -2.45
CA VAL A 244 -7.70 0.96 -2.26
C VAL A 244 -7.42 1.85 -1.04
N VAL A 245 -7.08 1.27 0.11
CA VAL A 245 -6.74 2.03 1.33
C VAL A 245 -5.55 2.97 1.08
N PHE A 246 -4.51 2.48 0.40
CA PHE A 246 -3.34 3.27 0.08
C PHE A 246 -3.64 4.41 -0.90
N ALA A 247 -4.48 4.17 -1.91
CA ALA A 247 -4.94 5.24 -2.81
C ALA A 247 -5.73 6.32 -2.06
N ILE A 248 -6.64 5.92 -1.15
CA ILE A 248 -7.41 6.85 -0.31
C ILE A 248 -6.48 7.68 0.59
N SER A 249 -5.43 7.07 1.17
CA SER A 249 -4.51 7.79 2.05
C SER A 249 -3.68 8.83 1.30
N VAL A 250 -3.17 8.50 0.11
CA VAL A 250 -2.45 9.44 -0.76
C VAL A 250 -3.37 10.56 -1.24
N TRP A 251 -4.59 10.23 -1.65
CA TRP A 251 -5.60 11.21 -2.03
C TRP A 251 -5.95 12.17 -0.89
N HIS A 252 -6.18 11.64 0.32
CA HIS A 252 -6.44 12.44 1.50
C HIS A 252 -5.24 13.36 1.83
N LEU A 253 -4.02 12.83 1.79
CA LEU A 253 -2.81 13.62 1.99
C LEU A 253 -2.71 14.76 0.98
N HIS A 254 -2.93 14.49 -0.31
CA HIS A 254 -2.90 15.51 -1.36
C HIS A 254 -3.91 16.62 -1.07
N ARG A 255 -5.15 16.24 -0.73
CA ARG A 255 -6.25 17.16 -0.39
C ARG A 255 -5.89 18.13 0.73
N ILE A 256 -5.25 17.65 1.80
CA ILE A 256 -4.91 18.51 2.95
C ILE A 256 -3.54 19.19 2.82
N SER A 257 -2.76 18.87 1.79
CA SER A 257 -1.43 19.47 1.54
C SER A 257 -1.49 20.70 0.63
N ARG A 258 -2.53 20.84 -0.20
CA ARG A 258 -2.71 22.02 -1.05
C ARG A 258 -3.38 23.14 -0.27
N SER A 259 -2.58 23.93 0.45
CA SER A 259 -3.00 25.25 0.94
C SER A 259 -3.66 26.02 -0.23
N PRO A 260 -4.78 26.75 -0.01
CA PRO A 260 -5.19 27.75 -0.99
C PRO A 260 -3.96 28.61 -1.22
N ALA A 261 -3.54 28.76 -2.48
CA ALA A 261 -2.43 29.64 -2.82
C ALA A 261 -2.71 30.96 -2.09
N ARG A 262 -1.83 31.35 -1.17
CA ARG A 262 -1.88 32.69 -0.57
C ARG A 262 -1.64 33.65 -1.73
N HIS A 263 -2.72 34.13 -2.33
CA HIS A 263 -2.75 35.27 -3.23
C HIS A 263 -2.67 36.55 -2.39
#